data_AF-A0A933H287-F1
#
_entry.id   AF-A0A933H287-F1
#
_cell.length_a   1.000
_cell.length_b   1.000
_cell.length_c   1.000
_cell.angle_alpha   90.00
_cell.angle_beta   90.00
_cell.angle_gamma   90.00
#
_symmetry.space_group_name_H-M   'P 1'
#
loop_
_entity.id
_entity.type
_entity.pdbx_description
1 polymer ?
#
loop_
_entity_poly.entity_id
_entity_poly.type
_entity_poly.pdbx_seq_one_letter_code
_entity_poly.pdbx_strand_id
1 'polypeptide(L)'
;MRDTLAPIPILDEATSVLPRVASPWLGVYWLLALPCRFLQVRFIDDLLVLGRTAGRYGDHLRGLSLAVFAALVPALYGRLLLVRAMDSHLAGAPRSGVRALWVGLVPFASYLYLALLLATVSCALVFTGFVPLLAIPLAGIAPAVALAQERVGLLRPVADLVRPAVAIRAIGGIYAMLALAFLLAAVNLLLLFQIGLWLSSGWGADLTAWAAILFPTNRLFALLLIAGSLLVVEPFWLAASLVLVRRFRERESGEDLRAWLSRIRAGAIRA
;
A
#
# COMPACT_ATOMS: atom_id res chain seq x y z
N MET A 1 -9.10 17.85 -23.99
CA MET A 1 -8.30 17.55 -22.79
C MET A 1 -8.79 16.21 -22.25
N ARG A 2 -8.08 15.10 -22.45
CA ARG A 2 -8.41 13.85 -21.73
C ARG A 2 -8.17 14.15 -20.25
N ASP A 3 -9.11 13.78 -19.39
CA ASP A 3 -9.03 14.02 -17.95
C ASP A 3 -7.78 13.30 -17.41
N THR A 4 -6.69 14.05 -17.17
CA THR A 4 -5.37 13.50 -16.81
C THR A 4 -5.40 12.76 -15.47
N LEU A 5 -6.42 13.06 -14.65
CA LEU A 5 -6.73 12.43 -13.38
C LEU A 5 -7.81 11.35 -13.51
N ALA A 6 -8.15 10.87 -14.71
CA ALA A 6 -9.05 9.73 -14.85
C ALA A 6 -8.41 8.46 -14.25
N PRO A 7 -9.20 7.61 -13.55
CA PRO A 7 -8.68 6.45 -12.83
C PRO A 7 -8.08 5.39 -13.77
N ILE A 8 -8.68 5.14 -14.94
CA ILE A 8 -8.23 4.10 -15.87
C ILE A 8 -6.79 4.36 -16.38
N PRO A 9 -6.46 5.54 -16.94
CA PRO A 9 -5.09 5.85 -17.33
C PRO A 9 -4.06 5.77 -16.20
N ILE A 10 -4.46 6.03 -14.95
CA ILE A 10 -3.58 5.91 -13.77
C ILE A 10 -3.29 4.44 -13.48
N LEU A 11 -4.33 3.59 -13.53
CA LEU A 11 -4.21 2.15 -13.31
C LEU A 11 -3.43 1.45 -14.43
N ASP A 12 -3.64 1.84 -15.69
CA ASP A 12 -2.90 1.30 -16.83
C ASP A 12 -1.40 1.59 -16.69
N GLU A 13 -1.05 2.81 -16.29
CA GLU A 13 0.35 3.17 -16.06
C GLU A 13 0.93 2.42 -14.86
N ALA A 14 0.21 2.37 -13.73
CA ALA A 14 0.62 1.64 -12.54
C ALA A 14 0.87 0.14 -12.80
N THR A 15 -0.03 -0.51 -13.56
CA THR A 15 0.08 -1.93 -13.93
C THR A 15 1.22 -2.19 -14.92
N SER A 16 1.63 -1.18 -15.72
CA SER A 16 2.80 -1.29 -16.59
C SER A 16 4.14 -1.13 -15.84
N VAL A 17 4.16 -0.31 -14.78
CA VAL A 17 5.36 0.00 -14.00
C VAL A 17 5.73 -1.13 -13.06
N LEU A 18 4.76 -1.62 -12.28
CA LEU A 18 5.04 -2.55 -11.19
C LEU A 18 5.77 -3.82 -11.66
N PRO A 19 5.35 -4.55 -12.72
CA PRO A 19 6.05 -5.77 -13.16
C PRO A 19 7.50 -5.54 -13.57
N ARG A 20 7.83 -4.36 -14.08
CA ARG A 20 9.19 -3.99 -14.52
C ARG A 20 10.13 -3.72 -13.36
N VAL A 21 9.57 -3.39 -12.19
CA VAL A 21 10.30 -3.05 -10.96
C VAL A 21 10.12 -4.14 -9.89
N ALA A 22 9.18 -5.07 -10.06
CA ALA A 22 8.80 -6.07 -9.06
C ALA A 22 9.99 -6.94 -8.61
N SER A 23 10.82 -7.42 -9.54
CA SER A 23 12.04 -8.13 -9.16
C SER A 23 13.23 -7.16 -9.11
N PRO A 24 13.96 -7.03 -7.97
CA PRO A 24 13.84 -7.77 -6.71
C PRO A 24 12.99 -7.08 -5.62
N TRP A 25 12.50 -5.86 -5.87
CA TRP A 25 12.01 -4.96 -4.82
C TRP A 25 10.74 -5.41 -4.12
N LEU A 26 9.89 -6.18 -4.81
CA LEU A 26 8.68 -6.75 -4.24
C LEU A 26 9.02 -7.77 -3.14
N GLY A 27 10.04 -8.60 -3.36
CA GLY A 27 10.51 -9.55 -2.35
C GLY A 27 11.07 -8.86 -1.12
N VAL A 28 11.88 -7.81 -1.30
CA VAL A 28 12.41 -6.99 -0.20
C VAL A 28 11.27 -6.33 0.60
N TYR A 29 10.30 -5.75 -0.10
CA TYR A 29 9.12 -5.17 0.54
C TYR A 29 8.33 -6.22 1.33
N TRP A 30 8.08 -7.41 0.77
CA TRP A 30 7.38 -8.48 1.47
C TRP A 30 8.13 -8.95 2.72
N LEU A 31 9.44 -9.14 2.64
CA LEU A 31 10.25 -9.51 3.81
C LEU A 31 10.15 -8.49 4.94
N LEU A 32 10.11 -7.20 4.61
CA LEU A 32 9.99 -6.13 5.59
C LEU A 32 8.56 -5.94 6.11
N ALA A 33 7.54 -6.24 5.30
CA ALA A 33 6.13 -6.04 5.64
C ALA A 33 5.49 -7.23 6.36
N LEU A 34 5.92 -8.47 6.05
CA LEU A 34 5.34 -9.70 6.59
C LEU A 34 5.30 -9.75 8.14
N PRO A 35 6.38 -9.44 8.87
CA PRO A 35 6.35 -9.45 10.34
C PRO A 35 5.26 -8.54 10.91
N CYS A 36 5.12 -7.34 10.34
CA CYS A 36 4.08 -6.39 10.72
C CYS A 36 2.68 -6.97 10.44
N ARG A 37 2.47 -7.63 9.29
CA ARG A 37 1.17 -8.24 8.95
C ARG A 37 0.79 -9.37 9.88
N PHE A 38 1.73 -10.27 10.21
CA PHE A 38 1.47 -11.35 11.15
C PHE A 38 1.14 -10.84 12.56
N LEU A 39 1.90 -9.84 13.04
CA LEU A 39 1.63 -9.23 14.34
C LEU A 39 0.28 -8.48 14.36
N GLN A 40 -0.09 -7.80 13.27
CA GLN A 40 -1.42 -7.18 13.13
C GLN A 40 -2.54 -8.21 13.18
N VAL A 41 -2.41 -9.32 12.46
CA VAL A 41 -3.38 -10.43 12.49
C VAL A 41 -3.52 -10.98 13.91
N ARG A 42 -2.39 -11.25 14.57
CA ARG A 42 -2.40 -11.74 15.96
C ARG A 42 -3.05 -10.75 16.92
N PHE A 43 -2.75 -9.46 16.78
CA PHE A 43 -3.33 -8.41 17.61
C PHE A 43 -4.84 -8.29 17.43
N ILE A 44 -5.32 -8.32 16.18
CA ILE A 44 -6.74 -8.30 15.87
C ILE A 44 -7.44 -9.56 16.39
N ASP A 45 -6.84 -10.74 16.19
CA ASP A 45 -7.38 -12.00 16.70
C ASP A 45 -7.52 -11.98 18.23
N ASP A 46 -6.47 -11.57 18.95
CA ASP A 46 -6.49 -11.46 20.42
C ASP A 46 -7.54 -10.45 20.89
N LEU A 47 -7.68 -9.30 20.23
CA LEU A 47 -8.74 -8.33 20.54
C LEU A 47 -10.15 -8.91 20.35
N LEU A 48 -10.37 -9.68 19.28
CA LEU A 48 -11.66 -10.32 19.01
C LEU A 48 -11.97 -11.46 19.99
N VAL A 49 -10.96 -12.23 20.40
CA VAL A 49 -11.11 -13.28 21.44
C VAL A 49 -11.45 -12.68 22.78
N LEU A 50 -10.66 -11.68 23.20
CA LEU A 50 -10.79 -11.09 24.53
C LEU A 50 -12.04 -10.22 24.64
N GLY A 51 -12.43 -9.55 23.57
CA GLY A 51 -13.64 -8.74 23.49
C GLY A 51 -13.76 -7.77 24.67
N ARG A 52 -14.83 -7.90 25.46
CA ARG A 52 -15.07 -7.05 26.64
C ARG A 52 -14.06 -7.24 27.78
N THR A 53 -13.34 -8.36 27.80
CA THR A 53 -12.34 -8.66 28.84
C THR A 53 -10.94 -8.15 28.49
N ALA A 54 -10.75 -7.54 27.31
CA ALA A 54 -9.46 -7.03 26.86
C ALA A 54 -8.77 -6.11 27.87
N GLY A 55 -9.54 -5.31 28.62
CA GLY A 55 -8.99 -4.43 29.67
C GLY A 55 -8.24 -5.16 30.78
N ARG A 56 -8.56 -6.44 31.04
CA ARG A 56 -7.85 -7.28 32.03
C ARG A 56 -6.50 -7.80 31.53
N TYR A 57 -6.27 -7.76 30.22
CA TYR A 57 -5.05 -8.23 29.55
C TYR A 57 -4.26 -7.06 28.96
N GLY A 58 -4.32 -5.90 29.62
CA GLY A 58 -3.71 -4.66 29.15
C GLY A 58 -2.21 -4.79 28.86
N ASP A 59 -1.46 -5.46 29.72
CA ASP A 59 0.00 -5.63 29.54
C ASP A 59 0.34 -6.48 28.32
N HIS A 60 -0.40 -7.57 28.08
CA HIS A 60 -0.24 -8.41 26.89
C HIS A 60 -0.53 -7.62 25.61
N LEU A 61 -1.68 -6.95 25.57
CA LEU A 61 -2.07 -6.13 24.41
C LEU A 61 -1.11 -4.96 24.18
N ARG A 62 -0.55 -4.38 25.25
CA ARG A 62 0.47 -3.34 25.17
C ARG A 62 1.80 -3.89 24.63
N GLY A 63 2.24 -5.05 25.10
CA GLY A 63 3.44 -5.70 24.55
C GLY A 63 3.29 -5.99 23.06
N LEU A 64 2.13 -6.50 22.66
CA LEU A 64 1.83 -6.80 21.27
C LEU A 64 1.70 -5.52 20.42
N SER A 65 1.12 -4.44 20.93
CA SER A 65 1.05 -3.16 20.22
C SER A 65 2.43 -2.52 20.02
N LEU A 66 3.32 -2.63 21.01
CA LEU A 66 4.72 -2.21 20.87
C LEU A 66 5.47 -3.06 19.83
N ALA A 67 5.22 -4.36 19.78
CA ALA A 67 5.80 -5.23 18.75
C ALA A 67 5.28 -4.87 17.35
N VAL A 68 3.97 -4.60 17.20
CA VAL A 68 3.39 -4.11 15.93
C VAL A 68 4.02 -2.78 15.54
N PHE A 69 4.18 -1.85 16.47
CA PHE A 69 4.82 -0.55 16.23
C PHE A 69 6.28 -0.70 15.78
N ALA A 70 7.05 -1.56 16.46
CA ALA A 70 8.43 -1.85 16.09
C ALA A 70 8.53 -2.46 14.68
N ALA A 71 7.63 -3.38 14.33
CA ALA A 71 7.55 -3.99 13.01
C ALA A 71 6.99 -3.05 11.92
N LEU A 72 6.25 -2.01 12.31
CA LEU A 72 5.73 -1.01 11.38
C LEU A 72 6.87 -0.20 10.74
N VAL A 73 7.93 0.12 11.50
CA VAL A 73 9.07 0.90 10.99
C VAL A 73 9.74 0.25 9.76
N PRO A 74 10.18 -1.03 9.80
CA PRO A 74 10.72 -1.69 8.61
C PRO A 74 9.66 -1.86 7.50
N ALA A 75 8.40 -2.10 7.84
CA ALA A 75 7.34 -2.19 6.84
C ALA A 75 7.15 -0.87 6.06
N LEU A 76 7.17 0.27 6.75
CA LEU A 76 7.14 1.61 6.14
C LEU A 76 8.38 1.85 5.28
N TYR A 77 9.55 1.43 5.75
CA TYR A 77 10.79 1.51 4.96
C TYR A 77 10.66 0.72 3.64
N GLY A 78 10.16 -0.52 3.71
CA GLY A 78 9.94 -1.38 2.54
C GLY A 78 8.98 -0.76 1.53
N ARG A 79 7.87 -0.16 1.99
CA ARG A 79 6.93 0.57 1.13
C ARG A 79 7.61 1.74 0.43
N LEU A 80 8.34 2.56 1.18
CA LEU A 80 9.01 3.74 0.65
C LEU A 80 10.08 3.37 -0.38
N LEU A 81 10.82 2.30 -0.12
CA LEU A 81 11.80 1.73 -1.04
C LEU A 81 11.15 1.24 -2.35
N LEU A 82 10.01 0.55 -2.27
CA LEU A 82 9.27 0.11 -3.46
C LEU A 82 8.80 1.31 -4.29
N VAL A 83 8.21 2.32 -3.64
CA VAL A 83 7.76 3.55 -4.30
C VAL A 83 8.94 4.29 -4.95
N ARG A 84 10.09 4.39 -4.28
CA ARG A 84 11.30 5.00 -4.84
C ARG A 84 11.79 4.27 -6.08
N ALA A 85 11.76 2.94 -6.08
CA ALA A 85 12.15 2.14 -7.23
C ALA A 85 11.21 2.37 -8.42
N MET A 86 9.90 2.46 -8.17
CA MET A 86 8.89 2.79 -9.19
C MET A 86 9.07 4.21 -9.74
N ASP A 87 9.31 5.18 -8.86
CA ASP A 87 9.53 6.58 -9.24
C ASP A 87 10.80 6.76 -10.10
N SER A 88 11.87 6.06 -9.73
CA SER A 88 13.12 6.04 -10.51
C SER A 88 12.90 5.48 -11.92
N HIS A 89 12.10 4.42 -12.05
CA HIS A 89 11.76 3.84 -13.36
C HIS A 89 10.93 4.81 -14.21
N LEU A 90 9.93 5.45 -13.61
CA LEU A 90 9.11 6.46 -14.26
C LEU A 90 9.89 7.74 -14.62
N ALA A 91 10.98 8.04 -13.93
CA ALA A 91 11.90 9.12 -14.27
C ALA A 91 12.88 8.76 -15.41
N GLY A 92 12.81 7.54 -15.96
CA GLY A 92 13.70 7.08 -17.03
C GLY A 92 15.12 6.73 -16.55
N ALA A 93 15.35 6.60 -15.24
CA ALA A 93 16.65 6.21 -14.72
C ALA A 93 16.96 4.73 -15.06
N PRO A 94 18.25 4.38 -15.29
CA PRO A 94 18.65 2.98 -15.43
C PRO A 94 18.26 2.18 -14.18
N ARG A 95 18.09 0.85 -14.33
CA ARG A 95 17.62 -0.08 -13.28
C ARG A 95 18.19 0.30 -11.92
N SER A 96 17.29 0.53 -10.96
CA SER A 96 17.57 1.23 -9.71
C SER A 96 18.62 0.56 -8.79
N GLY A 97 18.98 -0.71 -9.06
CA GLY A 97 20.14 -1.40 -8.47
C GLY A 97 20.25 -1.26 -6.94
N VAL A 98 21.45 -1.41 -6.39
CA VAL A 98 21.67 -1.24 -4.94
C VAL A 98 21.31 0.19 -4.47
N ARG A 99 21.33 1.18 -5.37
CA ARG A 99 20.99 2.58 -5.05
C ARG A 99 19.54 2.77 -4.60
N ALA A 100 18.62 1.88 -4.98
CA ALA A 100 17.24 1.94 -4.48
C ALA A 100 17.13 1.57 -2.99
N LEU A 101 18.10 0.81 -2.44
CA LEU A 101 18.16 0.51 -1.01
C LEU A 101 18.44 1.74 -0.16
N TRP A 102 19.00 2.80 -0.73
CA TRP A 102 19.33 4.02 -0.01
C TRP A 102 18.17 5.02 -0.11
N VAL A 103 17.25 4.91 0.83
CA VAL A 103 16.21 5.92 1.04
C VAL A 103 16.79 7.02 1.93
N GLY A 104 16.71 8.28 1.48
CA GLY A 104 17.19 9.41 2.27
C GLY A 104 16.45 9.53 3.61
N LEU A 105 17.15 10.02 4.64
CA LEU A 105 16.57 10.20 5.98
C LEU A 105 15.35 11.13 5.96
N VAL A 106 15.37 12.17 5.12
CA VAL A 106 14.30 13.16 5.03
C VAL A 106 12.98 12.55 4.52
N PRO A 107 12.94 11.85 3.37
CA PRO A 107 11.75 11.11 2.95
C PRO A 107 11.27 10.09 3.98
N PHE A 108 12.18 9.36 4.62
CA PHE A 108 11.80 8.34 5.58
C PHE A 108 11.18 8.94 6.85
N ALA A 109 11.81 9.97 7.43
CA ALA A 109 11.28 10.68 8.59
C ALA A 109 9.92 11.33 8.28
N SER A 110 9.77 11.90 7.09
CA SER A 110 8.51 12.50 6.63
C SER A 110 7.42 11.43 6.48
N TYR A 111 7.75 10.27 5.91
CA TYR A 111 6.79 9.18 5.78
C TYR A 111 6.39 8.59 7.13
N LEU A 112 7.35 8.40 8.04
CA LEU A 112 7.10 7.93 9.39
C LEU A 112 6.17 8.91 10.13
N TYR A 113 6.44 10.21 10.06
CA TYR A 113 5.58 11.24 10.64
C TYR A 113 4.16 11.18 10.08
N LEU A 114 3.99 11.12 8.75
CA LEU A 114 2.67 11.02 8.13
C LEU A 114 1.95 9.73 8.52
N ALA A 115 2.65 8.59 8.58
CA ALA A 115 2.07 7.32 8.97
C ALA A 115 1.58 7.34 10.43
N LEU A 116 2.35 7.93 11.35
CA LEU A 116 1.96 8.08 12.75
C LEU A 116 0.78 9.04 12.91
N LEU A 117 0.78 10.15 12.17
CA LEU A 117 -0.33 11.09 12.15
C LEU A 117 -1.61 10.40 11.66
N LEU A 118 -1.54 9.70 10.53
CA LEU A 118 -2.67 8.95 9.98
C LEU A 118 -3.14 7.84 10.91
N ALA A 119 -2.23 7.13 11.58
CA ALA A 119 -2.58 6.12 12.58
C ALA A 119 -3.32 6.75 13.77
N THR A 120 -2.84 7.90 14.27
CA THR A 120 -3.47 8.64 15.37
C THR A 120 -4.87 9.12 15.00
N VAL A 121 -5.02 9.72 13.81
CA VAL A 121 -6.32 10.15 13.28
C VAL A 121 -7.24 8.94 13.09
N SER A 122 -6.72 7.82 12.60
CA SER A 122 -7.49 6.58 12.44
C SER A 122 -8.00 6.06 13.78
N CYS A 123 -7.16 6.09 14.83
CA CYS A 123 -7.59 5.69 16.18
C CYS A 123 -8.67 6.62 16.72
N ALA A 124 -8.51 7.93 16.56
CA ALA A 124 -9.49 8.92 17.02
C ALA A 124 -10.84 8.77 16.31
N LEU A 125 -10.83 8.37 15.04
CA LEU A 125 -12.02 8.27 14.20
C LEU A 125 -12.61 6.86 14.12
N VAL A 126 -12.01 5.84 14.77
CA VAL A 126 -12.38 4.42 14.57
C VAL A 126 -13.87 4.13 14.79
N PHE A 127 -14.52 4.83 15.71
CA PHE A 127 -15.95 4.67 16.03
C PHE A 127 -16.89 5.43 15.09
N THR A 128 -16.36 6.29 14.22
CA THR A 128 -17.16 7.15 13.34
C THR A 128 -17.51 6.49 12.00
N GLY A 129 -16.85 5.38 11.65
CA GLY A 129 -17.00 4.74 10.34
C GLY A 129 -16.35 5.49 9.16
N PHE A 130 -15.81 6.70 9.38
CA PHE A 130 -15.14 7.49 8.33
C PHE A 130 -13.65 7.16 8.13
N VAL A 131 -13.03 6.41 9.06
CA VAL A 131 -11.63 5.98 8.94
C VAL A 131 -11.28 5.34 7.61
N PRO A 132 -12.03 4.33 7.10
CA PRO A 132 -11.67 3.70 5.85
C PRO A 132 -11.77 4.65 4.65
N LEU A 133 -12.68 5.62 4.70
CA LEU A 133 -12.90 6.59 3.62
C LEU A 133 -11.81 7.66 3.54
N LEU A 134 -11.21 8.05 4.67
CA LEU A 134 -10.22 9.12 4.72
C LEU A 134 -8.80 8.61 4.93
N ALA A 135 -8.56 7.77 5.94
CA ALA A 135 -7.21 7.41 6.33
C ALA A 135 -6.55 6.44 5.36
N ILE A 136 -7.32 5.51 4.77
CA ILE A 136 -6.76 4.53 3.84
C ILE A 136 -6.24 5.24 2.59
N PRO A 137 -7.00 6.06 1.84
CA PRO A 137 -6.48 6.83 0.69
C PRO A 137 -5.20 7.59 0.98
N LEU A 138 -5.18 8.32 2.09
CA LEU A 138 -4.03 9.13 2.47
C LEU A 138 -2.81 8.26 2.80
N ALA A 139 -2.98 7.08 3.40
CA ALA A 139 -1.88 6.18 3.70
C ALA A 139 -1.15 5.65 2.45
N GLY A 140 -1.85 5.51 1.32
CA GLY A 140 -1.27 5.10 0.04
C GLY A 140 -0.56 6.20 -0.71
N ILE A 141 -1.06 7.44 -0.55
CA ILE A 141 -0.47 8.65 -1.14
C ILE A 141 0.76 9.11 -0.35
N ALA A 142 0.77 8.93 0.97
CA ALA A 142 1.82 9.37 1.88
C ALA A 142 3.26 8.98 1.46
N PRO A 143 3.59 7.74 1.04
CA PRO A 143 4.96 7.43 0.64
C PRO A 143 5.40 8.18 -0.62
N ALA A 144 4.51 8.39 -1.59
CA ALA A 144 4.81 9.16 -2.80
C ALA A 144 5.04 10.65 -2.48
N VAL A 145 4.22 11.23 -1.60
CA VAL A 145 4.40 12.61 -1.10
C VAL A 145 5.69 12.74 -0.30
N ALA A 146 6.02 11.76 0.53
CA ALA A 146 7.23 11.78 1.35
C ALA A 146 8.52 11.73 0.50
N LEU A 147 8.54 10.98 -0.61
CA LEU A 147 9.68 10.96 -1.54
C LEU A 147 9.94 12.31 -2.20
N ALA A 148 8.90 13.13 -2.38
CA ALA A 148 9.01 14.45 -2.95
C ALA A 148 9.59 15.50 -1.97
N GLN A 149 9.76 15.18 -0.69
CA GLN A 149 10.22 16.12 0.32
C GLN A 149 11.74 16.27 0.31
N GLU A 150 12.22 17.50 0.11
CA GLU A 150 13.65 17.85 0.20
C GLU A 150 14.08 18.26 1.60
N ARG A 151 13.13 18.67 2.46
CA ARG A 151 13.40 19.16 3.82
C ARG A 151 12.39 18.57 4.80
N VAL A 152 12.84 18.34 6.03
CA VAL A 152 11.96 17.94 7.13
C VAL A 152 11.10 19.13 7.53
N GLY A 153 9.78 18.93 7.61
CA GLY A 153 8.84 19.92 8.10
C GLY A 153 7.55 19.25 8.57
N LEU A 154 6.83 19.89 9.49
CA LEU A 154 5.61 19.30 10.08
C LEU A 154 4.35 19.61 9.26
N LEU A 155 4.24 20.83 8.74
CA LEU A 155 3.03 21.29 8.04
C LEU A 155 3.06 21.00 6.55
N ARG A 156 4.24 21.14 5.92
CA ARG A 156 4.38 20.98 4.47
C ARG A 156 4.00 19.57 3.97
N PRO A 157 4.48 18.47 4.58
CA PRO A 157 4.07 17.14 4.14
C PRO A 157 2.56 16.87 4.30
N VAL A 158 1.92 17.48 5.30
CA VAL A 158 0.47 17.38 5.50
C VAL A 158 -0.28 18.14 4.42
N ALA A 159 0.14 19.36 4.11
CA ALA A 159 -0.45 20.15 3.03
C ALA A 159 -0.31 19.41 1.68
N ASP A 160 0.89 18.88 1.38
CA ASP A 160 1.17 18.14 0.15
C ASP A 160 0.42 16.79 0.08
N LEU A 161 0.04 16.23 1.23
CA LEU A 161 -0.78 15.02 1.31
C LEU A 161 -2.27 15.29 1.02
N VAL A 162 -2.81 16.43 1.46
CA VAL A 162 -4.22 16.78 1.31
C VAL A 162 -4.55 17.20 -0.13
N ARG A 163 -3.62 17.85 -0.85
CA ARG A 163 -3.93 18.38 -2.20
C ARG A 163 -4.32 17.28 -3.21
N PRO A 164 -3.56 16.16 -3.35
CA PRO A 164 -3.97 15.07 -4.23
C PRO A 164 -5.27 14.40 -3.79
N ALA A 165 -5.62 14.49 -2.49
CA ALA A 165 -6.84 13.90 -1.93
C ALA A 165 -8.13 14.56 -2.47
N VAL A 166 -8.03 15.75 -3.05
CA VAL A 166 -9.15 16.45 -3.70
C VAL A 166 -9.58 15.75 -5.00
N ALA A 167 -8.74 14.88 -5.58
CA ALA A 167 -9.08 14.07 -6.75
C ALA A 167 -10.01 12.88 -6.38
N ILE A 168 -11.12 13.17 -5.71
CA ILE A 168 -12.04 12.17 -5.12
C ILE A 168 -12.52 11.15 -6.15
N ARG A 169 -12.82 11.58 -7.39
CA ARG A 169 -13.25 10.67 -8.47
C ARG A 169 -12.15 9.68 -8.87
N ALA A 170 -10.91 10.16 -8.98
CA ALA A 170 -9.76 9.33 -9.32
C ALA A 170 -9.50 8.30 -8.22
N ILE A 171 -9.47 8.77 -6.96
CA ILE A 171 -9.30 7.93 -5.78
C ILE A 171 -10.41 6.89 -5.71
N GLY A 172 -11.68 7.30 -5.81
CA GLY A 172 -12.82 6.38 -5.80
C GLY A 172 -12.72 5.29 -6.87
N GLY A 173 -12.34 5.65 -8.10
CA GLY A 173 -12.14 4.68 -9.18
C GLY A 173 -10.98 3.70 -8.92
N ILE A 174 -9.85 4.20 -8.41
CA ILE A 174 -8.71 3.35 -8.01
C ILE A 174 -9.13 2.38 -6.90
N TYR A 175 -9.85 2.86 -5.89
CA TYR A 175 -10.32 2.04 -4.77
C TYR A 175 -11.34 0.99 -5.18
N ALA A 176 -12.27 1.31 -6.08
CA ALA A 176 -13.22 0.34 -6.61
C ALA A 176 -12.50 -0.83 -7.31
N MET A 177 -11.49 -0.53 -8.13
CA MET A 177 -10.69 -1.55 -8.80
C MET A 177 -9.81 -2.35 -7.83
N LEU A 178 -9.22 -1.70 -6.83
CA LEU A 178 -8.43 -2.39 -5.81
C LEU A 178 -9.30 -3.27 -4.90
N ALA A 179 -10.55 -2.89 -4.62
CA ALA A 179 -11.49 -3.72 -3.88
C ALA A 179 -11.80 -5.01 -4.66
N LEU A 180 -12.02 -4.91 -5.97
CA LEU A 180 -12.18 -6.09 -6.83
C LEU A 180 -10.90 -6.94 -6.85
N ALA A 181 -9.74 -6.31 -7.01
CA ALA A 181 -8.45 -7.01 -6.99
C ALA A 181 -8.19 -7.72 -5.65
N PHE A 182 -8.61 -7.12 -4.54
CA PHE A 182 -8.51 -7.71 -3.20
C PHE A 182 -9.36 -8.99 -3.08
N LEU A 183 -10.60 -8.97 -3.57
CA LEU A 183 -11.45 -10.16 -3.60
C LEU A 183 -10.85 -11.26 -4.46
N LEU A 184 -10.35 -10.92 -5.65
CA LEU A 184 -9.68 -11.87 -6.53
C LEU A 184 -8.40 -12.45 -5.90
N ALA A 185 -7.60 -11.61 -5.24
CA ALA A 185 -6.43 -12.07 -4.50
C ALA A 185 -6.81 -13.04 -3.37
N ALA A 186 -7.88 -12.76 -2.63
CA ALA A 186 -8.35 -13.62 -1.55
C ALA A 186 -8.79 -15.00 -2.07
N VAL A 187 -9.57 -15.01 -3.16
CA VAL A 187 -9.99 -16.27 -3.80
C VAL A 187 -8.78 -17.04 -4.32
N ASN A 188 -7.85 -16.39 -5.01
CA ASN A 188 -6.66 -17.04 -5.55
C ASN A 188 -5.74 -17.59 -4.45
N LEU A 189 -5.56 -16.86 -3.34
CA LEU A 189 -4.79 -17.35 -2.19
C LEU A 189 -5.47 -18.55 -1.53
N LEU A 190 -6.79 -18.49 -1.34
CA LEU A 190 -7.55 -19.62 -0.81
C LEU A 190 -7.38 -20.86 -1.69
N LEU A 191 -7.59 -20.71 -3.00
CA LEU A 191 -7.40 -21.80 -3.97
C LEU A 191 -5.97 -22.34 -3.96
N LEU A 192 -4.96 -21.48 -3.85
CA LEU A 192 -3.56 -21.88 -3.74
C LEU A 192 -3.32 -22.80 -2.53
N PHE A 193 -3.86 -22.44 -1.35
CA PHE A 193 -3.75 -23.29 -0.17
C PHE A 193 -4.50 -24.61 -0.33
N GLN A 194 -5.70 -24.60 -0.91
CA GLN A 194 -6.49 -25.82 -1.15
C GLN A 194 -5.82 -26.76 -2.17
N ILE A 195 -5.25 -26.22 -3.25
CA ILE A 195 -4.47 -26.98 -4.22
C ILE A 195 -3.21 -27.56 -3.56
N GLY A 196 -2.54 -26.79 -2.71
CA GLY A 196 -1.39 -27.27 -1.95
C GLY A 196 -1.73 -28.45 -1.03
N LEU A 197 -2.86 -28.39 -0.33
CA LEU A 197 -3.37 -29.50 0.47
C LEU A 197 -3.72 -30.72 -0.37
N TRP A 198 -4.38 -30.51 -1.52
CA TRP A 198 -4.72 -31.58 -2.44
C TRP A 198 -3.48 -32.27 -3.04
N LEU A 199 -2.45 -31.49 -3.40
CA LEU A 199 -1.19 -32.05 -3.91
C LEU A 199 -0.45 -32.85 -2.84
N SER A 200 -0.42 -32.34 -1.61
CA SER A 200 0.28 -33.01 -0.50
C SER A 200 -0.46 -34.26 -0.01
N SER A 201 -1.80 -34.32 -0.10
CA SER A 201 -2.55 -35.54 0.20
C SER A 201 -2.26 -36.65 -0.81
N GLY A 202 -2.01 -36.28 -2.08
CA GLY A 202 -1.55 -37.20 -3.12
C GLY A 202 -0.19 -37.85 -2.82
N TRP A 203 0.60 -37.28 -1.91
CA TRP A 203 1.88 -37.84 -1.44
C TRP A 203 1.75 -38.63 -0.12
N GLY A 204 0.53 -38.91 0.34
CA GLY A 204 0.28 -39.74 1.53
C GLY A 204 0.50 -39.04 2.86
N ALA A 205 0.59 -37.70 2.89
CA ALA A 205 0.66 -36.95 4.14
C ALA A 205 -0.69 -36.95 4.88
N ASP A 206 -0.67 -37.14 6.20
CA ASP A 206 -1.84 -36.85 7.04
C ASP A 206 -2.00 -35.34 7.19
N LEU A 207 -3.07 -34.80 6.60
CA LEU A 207 -3.36 -33.38 6.52
C LEU A 207 -4.64 -33.00 7.27
N THR A 208 -5.21 -33.88 8.10
CA THR A 208 -6.49 -33.60 8.76
C THR A 208 -6.42 -32.33 9.62
N ALA A 209 -5.33 -32.15 10.37
CA ALA A 209 -5.10 -30.93 11.15
C ALA A 209 -4.94 -29.68 10.26
N TRP A 210 -4.18 -29.79 9.15
CA TRP A 210 -3.95 -28.69 8.23
C TRP A 210 -5.21 -28.28 7.47
N ALA A 211 -6.05 -29.24 7.08
CA ALA A 211 -7.34 -28.98 6.44
C ALA A 211 -8.28 -28.22 7.38
N ALA A 212 -8.29 -28.55 8.68
CA ALA A 212 -9.07 -27.83 9.67
C ALA A 212 -8.54 -26.41 9.94
N ILE A 213 -7.22 -26.21 9.92
CA ILE A 213 -6.59 -24.89 10.11
C ILE A 213 -6.79 -24.00 8.89
N LEU A 214 -6.60 -24.52 7.67
CA LEU A 214 -6.64 -23.77 6.41
C LEU A 214 -8.05 -23.70 5.81
N PHE A 215 -9.08 -23.70 6.67
CA PHE A 215 -10.47 -23.55 6.25
C PHE A 215 -10.99 -22.14 6.55
N PRO A 216 -11.78 -21.50 5.66
CA PRO A 216 -12.27 -20.13 5.87
C PRO A 216 -13.08 -19.90 7.15
N THR A 217 -13.62 -20.95 7.78
CA THR A 217 -14.32 -20.88 9.07
C THR A 217 -13.36 -20.67 10.24
N ASN A 218 -12.08 -20.99 10.08
CA ASN A 218 -11.05 -20.67 11.05
C ASN A 218 -10.75 -19.17 10.98
N ARG A 219 -11.10 -18.45 12.05
CA ARG A 219 -10.95 -16.98 12.11
C ARG A 219 -9.51 -16.53 11.87
N LEU A 220 -8.52 -17.23 12.42
CA LEU A 220 -7.11 -16.87 12.24
C LEU A 220 -6.71 -17.01 10.77
N PHE A 221 -7.12 -18.10 10.12
CA PHE A 221 -6.88 -18.28 8.69
C PHE A 221 -7.61 -17.23 7.84
N ALA A 222 -8.85 -16.88 8.17
CA ALA A 222 -9.57 -15.81 7.49
C ALA A 222 -8.84 -14.45 7.60
N LEU A 223 -8.32 -14.11 8.78
CA LEU A 223 -7.51 -12.91 8.98
C LEU A 223 -6.18 -12.97 8.21
N LEU A 224 -5.53 -14.13 8.16
CA LEU A 224 -4.32 -14.35 7.36
C LEU A 224 -4.60 -14.21 5.85
N LEU A 225 -5.72 -14.72 5.36
CA LEU A 225 -6.15 -14.52 3.98
C LEU A 225 -6.36 -13.04 3.67
N ILE A 226 -7.03 -12.29 4.55
CA ILE A 226 -7.19 -10.84 4.42
C ILE A 226 -5.82 -10.14 4.37
N ALA A 227 -4.93 -10.45 5.31
CA ALA A 227 -3.60 -9.84 5.36
C ALA A 227 -2.73 -10.20 4.14
N GLY A 228 -2.80 -11.44 3.67
CA GLY A 228 -2.13 -11.92 2.46
C GLY A 228 -2.64 -11.21 1.21
N SER A 229 -3.96 -11.08 1.06
CA SER A 229 -4.57 -10.34 -0.05
C SER A 229 -4.16 -8.87 -0.05
N LEU A 230 -4.11 -8.23 1.12
CA LEU A 230 -3.58 -6.87 1.23
C LEU A 230 -2.12 -6.80 0.77
N LEU A 231 -1.28 -7.77 1.16
CA LEU A 231 0.14 -7.82 0.76
C LEU A 231 0.33 -7.97 -0.77
N VAL A 232 -0.59 -8.69 -1.43
CA VAL A 232 -0.59 -8.87 -2.89
C VAL A 232 -1.06 -7.61 -3.62
N VAL A 233 -2.09 -6.94 -3.12
CA VAL A 233 -2.70 -5.77 -3.79
C VAL A 233 -1.98 -4.45 -3.47
N GLU A 234 -1.39 -4.32 -2.27
CA GLU A 234 -0.72 -3.10 -1.81
C GLU A 234 0.34 -2.54 -2.77
N PRO A 235 1.20 -3.35 -3.43
CA PRO A 235 2.12 -2.86 -4.45
C PRO A 235 1.46 -2.09 -5.60
N PHE A 236 0.32 -2.58 -6.11
CA PHE A 236 -0.44 -1.91 -7.17
C PHE A 236 -1.09 -0.63 -6.68
N TRP A 237 -1.57 -0.64 -5.44
CA TRP A 237 -2.12 0.54 -4.79
C TRP A 237 -1.07 1.65 -4.62
N LEU A 238 0.14 1.29 -4.19
CA LEU A 238 1.27 2.21 -4.07
C LEU A 238 1.69 2.77 -5.43
N ALA A 239 1.72 1.93 -6.46
CA ALA A 239 2.01 2.35 -7.84
C ALA A 239 0.97 3.35 -8.37
N ALA A 240 -0.32 3.06 -8.20
CA ALA A 240 -1.41 3.95 -8.61
C ALA A 240 -1.37 5.28 -7.85
N SER A 241 -1.09 5.24 -6.55
CA SER A 241 -0.96 6.44 -5.71
C SER A 241 0.24 7.30 -6.13
N LEU A 242 1.37 6.68 -6.49
CA LEU A 242 2.53 7.38 -7.02
C LEU A 242 2.22 8.09 -8.34
N VAL A 243 1.61 7.38 -9.30
CA VAL A 243 1.22 7.96 -10.60
C VAL A 243 0.25 9.12 -10.41
N LEU A 244 -0.75 8.97 -9.52
CA LEU A 244 -1.68 10.02 -9.17
C LEU A 244 -0.96 11.28 -8.67
N VAL A 245 -0.03 11.12 -7.71
CA VAL A 245 0.75 12.24 -7.15
C VAL A 245 1.61 12.92 -8.21
N ARG A 246 2.27 12.16 -9.09
CA ARG A 246 3.09 12.71 -10.17
C ARG A 246 2.25 13.54 -11.14
N ARG A 247 1.16 12.99 -11.65
CA ARG A 247 0.26 13.71 -12.56
C ARG A 247 -0.35 14.95 -11.92
N PHE A 248 -0.68 14.88 -10.63
CA PHE A 248 -1.16 16.05 -9.89
C PHE A 248 -0.10 17.16 -9.84
N ARG A 249 1.17 16.81 -9.59
CA ARG A 249 2.28 17.78 -9.57
C ARG A 249 2.60 18.34 -10.95
N GLU A 250 2.59 17.51 -11.99
CA GLU A 250 2.79 17.94 -13.40
C GLU A 250 1.71 18.95 -13.84
N ARG A 251 0.48 18.79 -13.32
CA ARG A 251 -0.61 19.73 -13.52
C ARG A 251 -0.40 21.04 -12.77
N GLU A 252 0.06 20.99 -11.51
CA GLU A 252 0.38 22.21 -10.73
C GLU A 252 1.58 22.99 -11.30
N SER A 253 2.60 22.30 -11.84
CA SER A 253 3.80 22.92 -12.43
C SER A 253 3.55 23.56 -13.81
N GLY A 254 2.41 23.25 -14.44
CA GLY A 254 2.07 23.65 -15.81
C GLY A 254 2.90 22.92 -16.87
N GLU A 255 3.61 21.85 -16.51
CA GLU A 255 4.37 21.03 -17.46
C GLU A 255 3.45 20.37 -18.49
N ASP A 256 2.24 19.99 -18.09
CA ASP A 256 1.19 19.52 -19.00
C ASP A 256 0.89 20.52 -20.11
N LEU A 257 0.81 21.81 -19.78
CA LEU A 257 0.57 22.88 -20.76
C LEU A 257 1.76 23.03 -21.70
N ARG A 258 2.99 22.96 -21.19
CA ARG A 258 4.22 23.03 -22.00
C ARG A 258 4.33 21.84 -22.95
N ALA A 259 4.04 20.63 -22.46
CA ALA A 259 4.05 19.40 -23.25
C ALA A 259 2.92 19.34 -24.29
N TRP A 260 1.80 20.00 -24.03
CA TRP A 260 0.74 20.17 -25.00
C TRP A 260 1.10 21.20 -26.08
N LEU A 261 1.64 22.36 -25.68
CA LEU A 261 2.12 23.39 -26.60
C LEU A 261 3.25 22.87 -27.50
N SER A 262 4.16 22.05 -26.99
CA SER A 262 5.21 21.43 -27.81
C SER A 262 4.64 20.46 -28.85
N ARG A 263 3.59 19.70 -28.52
CA ARG A 263 2.90 18.81 -29.46
C ARG A 263 2.15 19.59 -30.55
N ILE A 264 1.57 20.74 -30.23
CA ILE A 264 0.99 21.65 -31.25
C ILE A 264 2.07 22.20 -32.16
N ARG A 265 3.17 22.69 -31.59
CA ARG A 265 4.31 23.21 -32.37
C ARG A 265 4.92 22.14 -33.28
N ALA A 266 4.94 20.89 -32.84
CA ALA A 266 5.40 19.75 -33.63
C ALA A 266 4.38 19.27 -34.69
N GLY A 267 3.21 19.90 -34.81
CA GLY A 267 2.16 19.52 -35.77
C GLY A 267 1.49 18.19 -35.47
N ALA A 268 1.75 17.58 -34.32
CA ALA A 268 1.19 16.28 -33.92
C ALA A 268 -0.30 16.38 -33.52
N ILE A 269 -0.78 17.58 -33.26
CA ILE A 269 -2.19 17.89 -32.97
C ILE A 269 -2.54 19.09 -33.86
N ARG A 270 -3.40 18.88 -34.86
CA ARG A 270 -4.02 20.00 -35.58
C ARG A 270 -5.07 20.59 -34.63
N ALA A 271 -4.96 21.90 -34.39
CA ALA A 271 -5.88 22.68 -33.58
C ALA A 271 -7.30 22.62 -34.15
#